data_AF-A0A954KQF0-F1
#
_entry.id   AF-A0A954KQF0-F1
#
_cell.length_a   1.000
_cell.length_b   1.000
_cell.length_c   1.000
_cell.angle_alpha   90.00
_cell.angle_beta   90.00
_cell.angle_gamma   90.00
#
_symmetry.space_group_name_H-M   'P 1'
#
loop_
_entity.id
_entity.type
_entity.pdbx_description
1 polymer ?
#
loop_
_entity_poly.entity_id
_entity_poly.type
_entity_poly.pdbx_seq_one_letter_code
_entity_poly.pdbx_strand_id
1 'polypeptide(L)' 'YPEAVAEDMEGYAVAMACYAANVTVSIVRGISNQAGNRDQSHWKTKEALVSVAQALSSCLRPPIPEPTSPE' A
#
# COMPACT_ATOMS: atom_id res chain seq x y z
N TYR A 1 20.99 7.99 -3.43
CA TYR A 1 19.81 8.75 -2.96
C TYR A 1 19.95 8.98 -1.45
N PRO A 2 20.45 10.14 -1.02
CA PRO A 2 20.59 10.41 0.41
C PRO A 2 19.24 10.69 1.11
N GLU A 3 18.20 11.05 0.36
CA GLU A 3 16.91 11.48 0.91
C GLU A 3 15.80 10.40 0.87
N ALA A 4 16.12 9.18 0.41
CA ALA A 4 15.11 8.11 0.37
C ALA A 4 14.73 7.69 1.80
N VAL A 5 13.44 7.77 2.13
CA VAL A 5 12.91 7.44 3.47
C VAL A 5 12.43 5.99 3.60
N ALA A 6 12.27 5.28 2.48
CA ALA A 6 11.86 3.87 2.43
C ALA A 6 12.28 3.20 1.11
N GLU A 7 12.34 1.87 1.09
CA GLU A 7 12.54 1.05 -0.11
C GLU A 7 11.37 0.08 -0.33
N ASP A 8 11.07 -0.23 -1.59
CA ASP A 8 10.19 -1.30 -2.02
C ASP A 8 10.70 -1.89 -3.35
N MET A 9 10.07 -2.97 -3.82
CA MET A 9 10.41 -3.60 -5.11
C MET A 9 9.39 -3.28 -6.21
N GLU A 10 8.11 -3.15 -5.88
CA GLU A 10 7.01 -3.15 -6.88
C GLU A 10 6.39 -1.78 -7.14
N GLY A 11 6.57 -0.81 -6.23
CA GLY A 11 5.84 0.44 -6.23
C GLY A 11 6.09 1.29 -7.48
N TYR A 12 7.33 1.29 -7.98
CA TYR A 12 7.67 2.00 -9.22
C TYR A 12 6.98 1.39 -10.45
N ALA A 13 7.00 0.06 -10.59
CA ALA A 13 6.38 -0.61 -11.72
C ALA A 13 4.85 -0.41 -11.74
N VAL A 14 4.21 -0.48 -10.57
CA VAL A 14 2.77 -0.18 -10.42
C VAL A 14 2.46 1.28 -10.81
N ALA A 15 3.24 2.25 -10.31
CA ALA A 15 3.03 3.65 -10.65
C ALA A 15 3.20 3.93 -12.15
N MET A 16 4.20 3.31 -12.78
CA MET A 16 4.42 3.42 -14.22
C MET A 16 3.29 2.79 -15.05
N ALA A 17 2.75 1.64 -14.62
CA ALA A 17 1.61 1.01 -15.28
C ALA A 17 0.35 1.89 -15.20
N CYS A 18 0.06 2.46 -14.02
CA CYS A 18 -1.04 3.39 -13.83
C CYS A 18 -0.88 4.66 -14.66
N TYR A 19 0.33 5.22 -14.72
CA TYR A 19 0.67 6.35 -15.58
C TYR A 19 0.39 6.04 -17.07
N ALA A 20 0.88 4.90 -17.57
CA ALA A 20 0.66 4.47 -18.95
C ALA A 20 -0.83 4.23 -19.28
N ALA A 21 -1.61 3.79 -18.29
CA ALA A 21 -3.05 3.57 -18.42
C ALA A 21 -3.91 4.83 -18.17
N ASN A 22 -3.29 5.98 -17.85
CA ASN A 22 -3.98 7.21 -17.44
C ASN A 22 -4.94 7.00 -16.25
N VAL A 23 -4.50 6.21 -15.25
CA VAL A 23 -5.23 5.91 -14.02
C VAL A 23 -4.48 6.52 -12.83
N THR A 24 -5.19 7.25 -11.97
CA THR A 24 -4.61 7.77 -10.72
C THR A 24 -4.31 6.64 -9.74
N VAL A 25 -3.16 6.70 -9.09
CA VAL A 25 -2.75 5.71 -8.08
C VAL A 25 -2.16 6.40 -6.84
N SER A 26 -2.51 5.85 -5.68
CA SER A 26 -1.91 6.16 -4.38
C SER A 26 -1.42 4.87 -3.75
N ILE A 27 -0.18 4.86 -3.24
CA ILE A 27 0.43 3.68 -2.61
C ILE A 27 0.56 3.93 -1.12
N VAL A 28 -0.09 3.09 -0.31
CA VAL A 28 0.06 3.07 1.15
C VAL A 28 0.94 1.88 1.53
N ARG A 29 1.94 2.10 2.38
CA ARG A 29 2.93 1.09 2.79
C ARG A 29 3.12 1.06 4.29
N GLY A 30 3.29 -0.14 4.83
CA GLY A 30 3.75 -0.35 6.20
C GLY A 30 5.25 -0.57 6.19
N ILE A 31 5.95 -0.09 7.22
CA ILE A 31 7.40 -0.28 7.36
C ILE A 31 7.66 -1.57 8.15
N SER A 32 8.17 -2.60 7.47
CA SER A 32 8.42 -3.91 8.07
C SER A 32 9.77 -4.00 8.79
N ASN A 33 10.78 -3.26 8.31
CA ASN A 33 12.15 -3.36 8.80
C ASN A 33 12.98 -2.13 8.42
N GLN A 34 14.14 -2.00 9.06
CA GLN A 34 15.19 -1.10 8.61
C GLN A 34 15.77 -1.58 7.27
N ALA A 35 15.84 -0.68 6.29
CA ALA A 35 16.47 -0.97 5.00
C ALA A 35 17.92 -1.46 5.19
N GLY A 36 18.33 -2.44 4.39
CA GLY A 36 19.65 -3.07 4.48
C GLY A 36 19.80 -4.16 5.57
N ASN A 37 18.88 -4.26 6.54
CA ASN A 37 18.87 -5.39 7.47
C ASN A 37 18.22 -6.63 6.83
N ARG A 38 19.05 -7.64 6.54
CA ARG A 38 18.64 -8.88 5.87
C ARG A 38 18.25 -10.01 6.83
N ASP A 39 18.33 -9.79 8.14
CA ASP A 39 17.84 -10.75 9.12
C ASP A 39 16.31 -10.67 9.20
N GLN A 40 15.66 -11.64 8.57
CA GLN A 40 14.20 -11.71 8.49
C GLN A 40 13.53 -11.96 9.85
N SER A 41 14.26 -12.45 10.86
CA SER A 41 13.70 -12.66 12.20
C SER A 41 13.25 -11.35 12.87
N HIS A 42 13.83 -10.22 12.45
CA HIS A 42 13.48 -8.89 12.94
C HIS A 42 12.39 -8.20 12.12
N TRP A 43 11.90 -8.83 11.05
CA TRP A 43 10.88 -8.23 10.20
C TRP A 43 9.51 -8.26 10.88
N LYS A 44 8.87 -7.10 10.95
CA LYS A 44 7.54 -6.90 11.53
C LYS A 44 6.46 -6.86 10.45
N THR A 45 6.49 -7.83 9.55
CA THR A 45 5.63 -7.85 8.35
C THR A 45 4.16 -7.86 8.72
N LYS A 46 3.77 -8.63 9.75
CA LYS A 46 2.37 -8.73 10.18
C LYS A 46 1.86 -7.39 10.72
N GLU A 47 2.64 -6.73 11.57
CA GLU A 47 2.33 -5.43 12.13
C GLU A 47 2.26 -4.35 11.05
N ALA A 48 3.21 -4.37 10.11
CA ALA A 48 3.20 -3.48 8.96
C ALA A 48 1.91 -3.64 8.13
N LEU A 49 1.49 -4.87 7.83
CA LEU A 49 0.24 -5.14 7.11
C LEU A 49 -1.00 -4.67 7.88
N VAL A 50 -1.05 -4.91 9.20
CA VAL A 50 -2.16 -4.43 10.04
C VAL A 50 -2.25 -2.90 10.02
N SER A 51 -1.12 -2.20 10.10
CA SER A 51 -1.09 -0.73 10.04
C SER A 51 -1.62 -0.19 8.70
N VAL A 52 -1.29 -0.85 7.58
CA VAL A 52 -1.81 -0.50 6.25
C VAL A 52 -3.32 -0.72 6.19
N ALA A 53 -3.81 -1.86 6.67
CA ALA A 53 -5.25 -2.13 6.71
C ALA A 53 -6.01 -1.06 7.50
N GLN A 54 -5.50 -0.68 8.67
CA GLN A 54 -6.09 0.39 9.50
C GLN A 54 -6.10 1.74 8.80
N ALA A 55 -4.99 2.13 8.16
CA ALA A 55 -4.91 3.38 7.41
C ALA A 55 -5.83 3.40 6.19
N LEU A 56 -5.98 2.27 5.49
CA LEU A 56 -6.92 2.15 4.38
C LEU A 56 -8.36 2.22 4.85
N SER A 57 -8.71 1.58 5.96
CA SER A 57 -10.07 1.64 6.53
C SER A 57 -10.51 3.05 6.90
N SER A 58 -9.58 3.96 7.24
CA SER A 58 -9.93 5.35 7.54
C SER A 58 -10.04 6.24 6.30
N CYS A 59 -9.41 5.86 5.18
CA CYS A 59 -9.39 6.66 3.95
C CYS A 59 -10.35 6.15 2.85
N LEU A 60 -10.75 4.88 2.90
CA LEU A 60 -11.69 4.31 1.94
C LEU A 60 -13.13 4.67 2.34
N ARG A 61 -13.88 5.23 1.39
CA ARG A 61 -15.34 5.36 1.52
C ARG A 61 -15.94 3.95 1.51
N PRO A 62 -16.98 3.64 2.33
CA PRO A 62 -17.66 2.36 2.24
C PRO A 62 -18.13 2.11 0.80
N PRO A 63 -18.17 0.84 0.35
CA PRO A 63 -18.62 0.51 -1.00
C PRO A 63 -20.00 1.12 -1.24
N ILE A 64 -20.22 1.63 -2.45
CA ILE A 64 -21.56 2.06 -2.88
C ILE A 64 -22.47 0.84 -2.75
N PRO A 65 -23.59 0.92 -2.01
CA PRO A 65 -24.50 -0.21 -1.88
C PRO A 65 -24.97 -0.66 -3.27
N GLU A 66 -25.05 -1.97 -3.50
CA GLU A 66 -25.58 -2.48 -4.77
C GLU A 66 -27.00 -1.92 -5.00
N PRO A 67 -27.34 -1.56 -6.24
CA PRO A 67 -28.70 -1.13 -6.56
C PRO A 67 -29.67 -2.25 -6.18
N THR A 68 -30.55 -1.97 -5.23
CA THR A 68 -31.62 -2.90 -4.87
C THR A 68 -32.49 -3.12 -6.10
N SER A 69 -32.57 -4.37 -6.58
CA SER A 69 -33.53 -4.74 -7.62
C SER A 69 -34.93 -4.27 -7.21
N PRO A 70 -35.69 -3.60 -8.11
CA PRO A 70 -37.07 -3.29 -7.83
C PRO A 70 -37.88 -4.60 -7.68
N GLU A 71 -38.69 -4.67 -6.64
CA GLU A 71 -39.71 -5.72 -6.43
C GLU A 71 -40.73 -5.77 -7.56
#